data_AF-A0A6M3KB34-F1
#
_entry.id   AF-A0A6M3KB34-F1
#
_cell.length_a   1.000
_cell.length_b   1.000
_cell.length_c   1.000
_cell.angle_alpha   90.00
_cell.angle_beta   90.00
_cell.angle_gamma   90.00
#
_symmetry.space_group_name_H-M   'P 1'
#
loop_
_entity.id
_entity.type
_entity.pdbx_description
1 polymer ?
#
loop_
_entity_poly.entity_id
_entity_poly.type
_entity_poly.pdbx_seq_one_letter_code
_entity_poly.pdbx_strand_id
1 'polypeptide(L)'
;MALTKGSQTTLDEWAVTANTAILLGTELDVSAAYQCTLYIKAAIVEAVASTGQPEIIVQTTGEATPAKEDWTNYVRLIGPSGTPVTPLAFDATEPAAETVIACQNPVTANIDNNGKFKFIKNTTAANSEVVFQTANSADAGDTITILDGLANEQTAAASTIHDIDSATAEVVKQWTLSIDCRGLSRIRNIYNANYDTDGPDVMCYCAYTLNTGL
;
A
#
# COMPACT_ATOMS: atom_id res chain seq x y z
N MET A 1 9.00 -34.19 4.56
CA MET A 1 9.18 -33.03 5.46
C MET A 1 7.83 -32.33 5.58
N ALA A 2 7.52 -31.65 6.70
CA ALA A 2 6.23 -30.95 6.83
C ALA A 2 6.30 -29.57 6.14
N LEU A 3 5.40 -29.33 5.18
CA LEU A 3 5.21 -28.01 4.59
C LEU A 3 4.63 -27.08 5.66
N THR A 4 5.35 -26.01 6.00
CA THR A 4 4.84 -24.99 6.92
C THR A 4 4.31 -23.81 6.10
N LYS A 5 3.07 -23.39 6.36
CA LYS A 5 2.53 -22.15 5.79
C LYS A 5 3.17 -20.98 6.54
N GLY A 6 3.89 -20.11 5.83
CA GLY A 6 4.40 -18.88 6.41
C GLY A 6 3.26 -17.92 6.76
N SER A 7 3.36 -17.24 7.91
CA SER A 7 2.55 -16.05 8.19
C SER A 7 3.11 -14.85 7.43
N GLN A 8 2.23 -13.92 7.05
CA GLN A 8 2.64 -12.68 6.41
C GLN A 8 3.54 -11.89 7.37
N THR A 9 4.70 -11.47 6.88
CA THR A 9 5.68 -10.67 7.62
C THR A 9 5.94 -9.38 6.85
N THR A 10 6.00 -8.24 7.52
CA THR A 10 6.36 -6.97 6.89
C THR A 10 7.81 -7.02 6.39
N LEU A 11 8.03 -6.57 5.15
CA LEU A 11 9.36 -6.36 4.57
C LEU A 11 9.70 -4.86 4.61
N ASP A 12 8.80 -4.05 4.06
CA ASP A 12 8.88 -2.60 4.03
C ASP A 12 7.64 -2.04 4.71
N GLU A 13 7.82 -1.36 5.85
CA GLU A 13 6.78 -0.55 6.48
C GLU A 13 6.28 0.54 5.52
N TRP A 14 5.10 1.08 5.78
CA TRP A 14 4.59 2.23 5.03
C TRP A 14 5.62 3.35 5.05
N ALA A 15 6.03 3.79 3.87
CA ALA A 15 7.01 4.87 3.72
C ALA A 15 6.65 5.75 2.54
N VAL A 16 6.93 7.04 2.67
CA VAL A 16 6.77 8.01 1.58
C VAL A 16 7.90 7.83 0.58
N THR A 17 7.54 7.57 -0.66
CA THR A 17 8.39 7.78 -1.83
C THR A 17 8.04 9.16 -2.38
N ALA A 18 8.89 10.15 -2.08
CA ALA A 18 8.66 11.52 -2.47
C ALA A 18 8.60 11.65 -4.00
N ASN A 19 7.85 12.60 -4.50
CA ASN A 19 7.82 12.92 -5.91
C ASN A 19 9.24 13.17 -6.44
N THR A 20 9.54 12.73 -7.66
CA THR A 20 10.88 12.74 -8.27
C THR A 20 11.96 11.90 -7.57
N ALA A 21 11.62 11.18 -6.50
CA ALA A 21 12.58 10.37 -5.74
C ALA A 21 12.53 8.88 -6.10
N ILE A 22 13.59 8.18 -5.71
CA ILE A 22 13.69 6.73 -5.74
C ILE A 22 13.97 6.28 -4.31
N LEU A 23 13.13 5.40 -3.78
CA LEU A 23 13.31 4.74 -2.50
C LEU A 23 13.68 3.27 -2.74
N LEU A 24 14.82 2.87 -2.17
CA LEU A 24 15.24 1.47 -2.18
C LEU A 24 14.63 0.75 -0.97
N GLY A 25 13.91 -0.33 -1.23
CA GLY A 25 13.35 -1.19 -0.18
C GLY A 25 14.39 -2.10 0.47
N THR A 26 13.93 -2.82 1.48
CA THR A 26 14.71 -3.78 2.25
C THR A 26 15.04 -5.02 1.40
N GLU A 27 16.26 -5.54 1.57
CA GLU A 27 16.65 -6.81 0.97
C GLU A 27 16.12 -7.99 1.79
N LEU A 28 15.36 -8.86 1.15
CA LEU A 28 14.84 -10.10 1.70
C LEU A 28 15.74 -11.27 1.32
N ASP A 29 16.23 -12.02 2.30
CA ASP A 29 16.90 -13.31 2.07
C ASP A 29 15.85 -14.40 1.77
N VAL A 30 15.98 -15.02 0.60
CA VAL A 30 15.12 -16.11 0.13
C VAL A 30 15.89 -17.39 -0.18
N SER A 31 17.17 -17.46 0.20
CA SER A 31 18.07 -18.58 -0.14
C SER A 31 17.60 -19.94 0.37
N ALA A 32 16.82 -19.95 1.47
CA ALA A 32 16.23 -21.16 2.04
C ALA A 32 14.80 -21.47 1.53
N ALA A 33 14.20 -20.57 0.74
CA ALA A 33 12.84 -20.71 0.24
C ALA A 33 12.82 -21.32 -1.15
N TYR A 34 11.80 -22.13 -1.44
CA TYR A 34 11.50 -22.53 -2.82
C TYR A 34 10.48 -21.59 -3.48
N GLN A 35 9.69 -20.87 -2.66
CA GLN A 35 8.74 -19.87 -3.14
C GLN A 35 8.60 -18.74 -2.13
N CYS A 36 8.48 -17.51 -2.65
CA CYS A 36 8.13 -16.31 -1.90
C CYS A 36 6.86 -15.69 -2.51
N THR A 37 5.91 -15.27 -1.68
CA THR A 37 4.79 -14.43 -2.12
C THR A 37 4.99 -13.03 -1.56
N LEU A 38 5.07 -12.01 -2.43
CA LEU A 38 5.09 -10.61 -2.05
C LEU A 38 3.68 -10.02 -2.12
N TYR A 39 3.34 -9.23 -1.12
CA TYR A 39 2.12 -8.42 -1.02
C TYR A 39 2.54 -6.96 -1.04
N ILE A 40 2.39 -6.31 -2.19
CA ILE A 40 2.84 -4.93 -2.41
C ILE A 40 1.61 -4.04 -2.43
N LYS A 41 1.66 -2.91 -1.74
CA LYS A 41 0.60 -1.90 -1.75
C LYS A 41 1.23 -0.53 -2.01
N ALA A 42 0.52 0.30 -2.75
CA ALA A 42 0.87 1.70 -2.92
C ALA A 42 -0.37 2.58 -2.88
N ALA A 43 -0.25 3.77 -2.31
CA ALA A 43 -1.34 4.73 -2.17
C ALA A 43 -0.89 6.16 -2.48
N ILE A 44 -1.73 6.93 -3.16
CA ILE A 44 -1.51 8.37 -3.35
C ILE A 44 -1.92 9.11 -2.08
N VAL A 45 -1.06 10.02 -1.59
CA VAL A 45 -1.26 10.68 -0.29
C VAL A 45 -1.36 12.20 -0.36
N GLU A 46 -1.46 12.76 -1.56
CA GLU A 46 -1.60 14.19 -1.78
C GLU A 46 -2.72 14.47 -2.79
N ALA A 47 -3.42 15.59 -2.63
CA ALA A 47 -4.45 16.04 -3.57
C ALA A 47 -3.83 16.64 -4.84
N VAL A 48 -2.87 15.93 -5.44
CA VAL A 48 -2.16 16.28 -6.67
C VAL A 48 -2.40 15.17 -7.68
N ALA A 49 -2.66 15.54 -8.92
CA ALA A 49 -2.92 14.58 -9.99
C ALA A 49 -1.66 13.79 -10.32
N SER A 50 -1.73 12.46 -10.23
CA SER A 50 -0.66 11.58 -10.72
C SER A 50 -0.87 11.28 -12.19
N THR A 51 0.06 11.74 -13.03
CA THR A 51 0.00 11.57 -14.49
C THR A 51 1.13 10.71 -15.05
N GLY A 52 2.30 10.71 -14.40
CA GLY A 52 3.47 9.93 -14.80
C GLY A 52 3.55 8.52 -14.19
N GLN A 53 2.60 8.16 -13.32
CA GLN A 53 2.40 6.86 -12.69
C GLN A 53 3.67 6.31 -11.97
N PRO A 54 3.73 6.32 -10.64
CA PRO A 54 4.87 5.76 -9.91
C PRO A 54 5.11 4.30 -10.27
N GLU A 55 6.36 3.87 -10.39
CA GLU A 55 6.73 2.48 -10.70
C GLU A 55 7.22 1.76 -9.45
N ILE A 56 6.88 0.48 -9.33
CA ILE A 56 7.48 -0.43 -8.35
C ILE A 56 8.21 -1.52 -9.12
N ILE A 57 9.52 -1.62 -8.92
CA ILE A 57 10.37 -2.59 -9.61
C ILE A 57 10.80 -3.64 -8.60
N VAL A 58 10.36 -4.88 -8.79
CA VAL A 58 10.87 -6.00 -8.02
C VAL A 58 12.17 -6.46 -8.67
N GLN A 59 13.23 -6.57 -7.89
CA GLN A 59 14.51 -7.10 -8.32
C GLN A 59 14.86 -8.37 -7.57
N THR A 60 15.55 -9.27 -8.27
CA THR A 60 16.02 -10.55 -7.73
C THR A 60 17.49 -10.75 -8.06
N THR A 61 18.17 -11.55 -7.25
CA THR A 61 19.55 -11.96 -7.51
C THR A 61 19.83 -13.36 -6.96
N GLY A 62 20.70 -14.10 -7.63
CA GLY A 62 21.24 -15.37 -7.16
C GLY A 62 22.36 -15.21 -6.13
N GLU A 63 22.91 -14.00 -5.97
CA GLU A 63 24.06 -13.74 -5.12
C GLU A 63 23.66 -13.55 -3.65
N ALA A 64 24.38 -14.22 -2.74
CA ALA A 64 24.13 -14.11 -1.30
C ALA A 64 24.59 -12.76 -0.73
N THR A 65 25.53 -12.09 -1.38
CA THR A 65 26.02 -10.73 -1.03
C THR A 65 26.15 -9.93 -2.33
N PRO A 66 25.04 -9.43 -2.88
CA PRO A 66 25.02 -8.84 -4.21
C PRO A 66 25.68 -7.45 -4.25
N ALA A 67 26.51 -7.22 -5.25
CA ALA A 67 26.88 -5.88 -5.71
C ALA A 67 25.71 -5.22 -6.46
N LYS A 68 25.88 -3.95 -6.84
CA LYS A 68 24.80 -3.16 -7.49
C LYS A 68 24.36 -3.78 -8.82
N GLU A 69 25.33 -4.30 -9.57
CA GLU A 69 25.21 -4.91 -10.89
C GLU A 69 24.62 -6.33 -10.87
N ASP A 70 24.57 -6.98 -9.72
CA ASP A 70 24.09 -8.37 -9.60
C ASP A 70 22.56 -8.48 -9.57
N TRP A 71 21.85 -7.35 -9.56
CA TRP A 71 20.40 -7.29 -9.47
C TRP A 71 19.76 -7.29 -10.87
N THR A 72 18.81 -8.20 -11.06
CA THR A 72 18.00 -8.28 -12.28
C THR A 72 16.57 -7.85 -11.99
N ASN A 73 15.97 -7.08 -12.89
CA ASN A 73 14.55 -6.71 -12.80
C ASN A 73 13.69 -7.97 -13.06
N TYR A 74 12.87 -8.33 -12.08
CA TYR A 74 11.93 -9.45 -12.18
C TYR A 74 10.60 -9.01 -12.78
N VAL A 75 9.98 -7.96 -12.22
CA VAL A 75 8.75 -7.37 -12.75
C VAL A 75 8.70 -5.88 -12.45
N ARG A 76 7.97 -5.13 -13.29
CA ARG A 76 7.62 -3.73 -13.07
C ARG A 76 6.12 -3.61 -12.90
N LEU A 77 5.69 -2.91 -11.85
CA LEU A 77 4.31 -2.66 -11.52
C LEU A 77 4.04 -1.16 -11.65
N ILE A 78 2.91 -0.82 -12.26
CA ILE A 78 2.49 0.57 -12.43
C ILE A 78 1.54 0.95 -11.30
N GLY A 79 1.95 1.92 -10.50
CA GLY A 79 1.28 2.38 -9.29
C GLY A 79 -0.07 3.07 -9.53
N PRO A 80 -0.73 3.53 -8.45
CA PRO A 80 -2.00 4.23 -8.55
C PRO A 80 -1.84 5.52 -9.38
N SER A 81 -2.92 5.92 -10.05
CA SER A 81 -2.93 7.11 -10.92
C SER A 81 -4.30 7.78 -10.87
N GLY A 82 -4.34 9.08 -11.16
CA GLY A 82 -5.56 9.90 -11.08
C GLY A 82 -5.39 11.05 -10.10
N THR A 83 -6.50 11.72 -9.80
CA THR A 83 -6.53 12.90 -8.92
C THR A 83 -7.28 12.55 -7.64
N PRO A 84 -6.60 12.46 -6.49
CA PRO A 84 -7.26 12.25 -5.22
C PRO A 84 -8.18 13.42 -4.85
N VAL A 85 -9.24 13.09 -4.12
CA VAL A 85 -10.05 14.10 -3.44
C VAL A 85 -9.24 14.72 -2.30
N THR A 86 -9.71 15.84 -1.77
CA THR A 86 -9.08 16.42 -0.58
C THR A 86 -9.17 15.41 0.57
N PRO A 87 -8.06 15.09 1.26
CA PRO A 87 -8.09 14.12 2.35
C PRO A 87 -9.08 14.54 3.44
N LEU A 88 -9.94 13.61 3.85
CA LEU A 88 -10.96 13.86 4.87
C LEU A 88 -10.41 13.50 6.24
N ALA A 89 -10.56 14.39 7.22
CA ALA A 89 -10.23 14.08 8.61
C ALA A 89 -11.29 13.16 9.22
N PHE A 90 -10.90 12.40 10.24
CA PHE A 90 -11.85 11.70 11.10
C PHE A 90 -12.58 12.71 11.99
N ASP A 91 -13.82 12.42 12.35
CA ASP A 91 -14.59 13.29 13.25
C ASP A 91 -14.41 12.92 14.72
N ALA A 92 -13.87 11.72 14.99
CA ALA A 92 -13.67 11.18 16.32
C ALA A 92 -12.37 10.38 16.43
N THR A 93 -12.14 9.82 17.62
CA THR A 93 -11.17 8.73 17.81
C THR A 93 -11.89 7.42 17.55
N GLU A 94 -11.42 6.70 16.54
CA GLU A 94 -11.95 5.40 16.16
C GLU A 94 -11.04 4.31 16.73
N PRO A 95 -11.54 3.43 17.60
CA PRO A 95 -10.73 2.37 18.17
C PRO A 95 -10.36 1.32 17.11
N ALA A 96 -9.31 0.55 17.39
CA ALA A 96 -9.03 -0.65 16.61
C ALA A 96 -10.26 -1.58 16.58
N ALA A 97 -10.43 -2.29 15.48
CA ALA A 97 -11.58 -3.12 15.11
C ALA A 97 -12.90 -2.37 14.84
N GLU A 98 -12.94 -1.03 14.92
CA GLU A 98 -14.13 -0.25 14.57
C GLU A 98 -14.46 -0.42 13.08
N THR A 99 -15.75 -0.58 12.77
CA THR A 99 -16.22 -0.85 11.40
C THR A 99 -17.04 0.30 10.84
N VAL A 100 -17.52 1.21 11.69
CA VAL A 100 -18.25 2.41 11.30
C VAL A 100 -17.42 3.62 11.69
N ILE A 101 -16.78 4.24 10.70
CA ILE A 101 -15.84 5.33 10.88
C ILE A 101 -16.57 6.64 10.79
N ALA A 102 -16.48 7.49 11.81
CA ALA A 102 -17.03 8.83 11.78
C ALA A 102 -16.15 9.77 10.94
N CYS A 103 -16.77 10.43 9.96
CA CYS A 103 -16.14 11.37 9.06
C CYS A 103 -17.15 12.39 8.52
N GLN A 104 -16.77 13.66 8.47
CA GLN A 104 -17.69 14.73 8.11
C GLN A 104 -18.19 14.60 6.67
N ASN A 105 -19.51 14.45 6.50
CA ASN A 105 -20.25 14.48 5.24
C ASN A 105 -19.52 13.79 4.05
N PRO A 106 -19.47 12.46 4.00
CA PRO A 106 -18.72 11.72 2.99
C PRO A 106 -19.16 12.01 1.56
N VAL A 107 -20.42 12.42 1.35
CA VAL A 107 -20.95 12.82 0.04
C VAL A 107 -20.32 14.13 -0.43
N THR A 108 -20.26 15.14 0.44
CA THR A 108 -19.65 16.43 0.08
C THR A 108 -18.13 16.33 -0.07
N ALA A 109 -17.50 15.40 0.66
CA ALA A 109 -16.09 15.08 0.52
C ALA A 109 -15.77 14.16 -0.68
N ASN A 110 -16.78 13.66 -1.40
CA ASN A 110 -16.67 12.68 -2.49
C ASN A 110 -15.93 11.38 -2.08
N ILE A 111 -16.18 10.90 -0.86
CA ILE A 111 -15.69 9.61 -0.32
C ILE A 111 -16.84 8.58 -0.25
N ASP A 112 -18.02 8.89 -0.76
CA ASP A 112 -19.24 8.06 -0.76
C ASP A 112 -19.27 6.96 -1.85
N ASN A 113 -18.12 6.61 -2.41
CA ASN A 113 -18.01 5.62 -3.48
C ASN A 113 -17.74 4.21 -2.91
N ASN A 114 -18.84 3.58 -2.46
CA ASN A 114 -18.85 2.23 -1.94
C ASN A 114 -18.23 1.20 -2.90
N GLY A 115 -17.58 0.18 -2.34
CA GLY A 115 -16.93 -0.89 -3.11
C GLY A 115 -15.51 -0.57 -3.52
N LYS A 116 -14.83 0.35 -2.83
CA LYS A 116 -13.46 0.77 -3.13
C LYS A 116 -12.53 0.69 -1.94
N PHE A 117 -11.23 0.58 -2.23
CA PHE A 117 -10.19 0.75 -1.24
C PHE A 117 -9.94 2.23 -0.93
N LYS A 118 -9.83 2.54 0.36
CA LYS A 118 -9.34 3.81 0.90
C LYS A 118 -7.96 3.61 1.48
N PHE A 119 -7.20 4.70 1.54
CA PHE A 119 -5.98 4.74 2.33
C PHE A 119 -6.18 5.64 3.53
N ILE A 120 -5.98 5.09 4.73
CA ILE A 120 -5.93 5.86 5.96
C ILE A 120 -4.45 6.16 6.22
N LYS A 121 -4.08 7.42 6.04
CA LYS A 121 -2.73 7.91 6.36
C LYS A 121 -2.71 8.33 7.81
N ASN A 122 -1.82 7.73 8.59
CA ASN A 122 -1.55 8.14 9.96
C ASN A 122 -0.19 8.86 10.02
N THR A 123 -0.06 9.86 10.90
CA THR A 123 1.22 10.54 11.20
C THR A 123 2.32 9.56 11.63
N THR A 124 1.96 8.44 12.27
CA THR A 124 2.83 7.29 12.50
C THR A 124 2.64 6.30 11.36
N ALA A 125 3.65 6.15 10.50
CA ALA A 125 3.50 5.39 9.26
C ALA A 125 3.08 3.91 9.47
N ALA A 126 3.61 3.24 10.50
CA ALA A 126 3.23 1.88 10.87
C ALA A 126 1.73 1.72 11.23
N ASN A 127 1.04 2.81 11.59
CA ASN A 127 -0.39 2.82 11.88
C ASN A 127 -1.24 3.17 10.64
N SER A 128 -0.62 3.44 9.48
CA SER A 128 -1.35 3.68 8.23
C SER A 128 -1.88 2.37 7.68
N GLU A 129 -3.05 2.41 7.06
CA GLU A 129 -3.74 1.19 6.65
C GLU A 129 -4.60 1.37 5.40
N VAL A 130 -4.93 0.25 4.76
CA VAL A 130 -5.83 0.20 3.61
C VAL A 130 -7.12 -0.46 4.07
N VAL A 131 -8.24 0.22 3.85
CA VAL A 131 -9.58 -0.27 4.22
C VAL A 131 -10.47 -0.38 3.00
N PHE A 132 -11.45 -1.28 3.03
CA PHE A 132 -12.43 -1.44 1.95
C PHE A 132 -13.80 -0.91 2.39
N GLN A 133 -14.27 0.16 1.76
CA GLN A 133 -15.56 0.76 2.08
C GLN A 133 -16.69 -0.07 1.48
N THR A 134 -17.68 -0.40 2.31
CA THR A 134 -18.83 -1.22 1.94
C THR A 134 -20.13 -0.42 1.89
N ALA A 135 -20.24 0.63 2.68
CA ALA A 135 -21.42 1.50 2.72
C ALA A 135 -21.05 2.91 3.21
N ASN A 136 -21.96 3.85 2.99
CA ASN A 136 -21.96 5.18 3.56
C ASN A 136 -23.41 5.60 3.87
N SER A 137 -23.59 6.48 4.84
CA SER A 137 -24.90 6.99 5.25
C SER A 137 -25.21 8.35 4.60
N ALA A 138 -25.89 8.35 3.46
CA ALA A 138 -25.89 9.46 2.49
C ALA A 138 -26.80 10.68 2.75
N ASP A 139 -27.37 10.93 3.95
CA ASP A 139 -28.26 12.11 4.09
C ASP A 139 -28.35 12.75 5.49
N ALA A 140 -27.46 12.34 6.40
CA ALA A 140 -27.26 12.91 7.75
C ALA A 140 -26.14 12.20 8.52
N GLY A 141 -25.52 11.18 7.93
CA GLY A 141 -24.58 10.33 8.64
C GLY A 141 -23.16 10.67 8.21
N ASP A 142 -22.46 11.28 9.15
CA ASP A 142 -21.02 11.52 9.11
C ASP A 142 -20.28 10.19 9.30
N THR A 143 -20.56 9.17 8.48
CA THR A 143 -19.91 7.85 8.60
C THR A 143 -19.70 7.11 7.28
N ILE A 144 -18.65 6.30 7.24
CA ILE A 144 -18.42 5.23 6.26
C ILE A 144 -18.32 3.88 6.98
N THR A 145 -18.78 2.80 6.34
CA THR A 145 -18.65 1.42 6.86
C THR A 145 -17.58 0.67 6.11
N ILE A 146 -16.71 -0.08 6.82
CA ILE A 146 -15.61 -0.87 6.25
C ILE A 146 -15.74 -2.37 6.53
N LEU A 147 -15.16 -3.21 5.66
CA LEU A 147 -15.41 -4.67 5.65
C LEU A 147 -14.80 -5.46 6.82
N ASP A 148 -13.61 -5.08 7.32
CA ASP A 148 -12.83 -5.89 8.27
C ASP A 148 -12.41 -5.14 9.55
N GLY A 149 -12.95 -3.92 9.74
CA GLY A 149 -12.59 -3.02 10.82
C GLY A 149 -11.18 -2.43 10.70
N LEU A 150 -10.86 -1.47 11.56
CA LEU A 150 -9.52 -0.87 11.63
C LEU A 150 -8.51 -1.83 12.26
N ALA A 151 -7.30 -1.91 11.72
CA ALA A 151 -6.20 -2.62 12.37
C ALA A 151 -5.66 -1.83 13.58
N ASN A 152 -5.64 -0.49 13.48
CA ASN A 152 -5.10 0.39 14.49
C ASN A 152 -6.13 1.43 14.94
N GLU A 153 -5.94 2.00 16.13
CA GLU A 153 -6.69 3.20 16.51
C GLU A 153 -6.34 4.37 15.58
N GLN A 154 -7.36 5.10 15.14
CA GLN A 154 -7.21 6.28 14.27
C GLN A 154 -7.82 7.50 14.98
N THR A 155 -7.20 8.67 14.84
CA THR A 155 -7.68 9.88 15.50
C THR A 155 -7.76 11.04 14.52
N ALA A 156 -8.71 11.94 14.73
CA ALA A 156 -8.83 13.19 13.96
C ALA A 156 -7.53 14.00 13.85
N ALA A 157 -6.67 13.96 14.89
CA ALA A 157 -5.42 14.70 14.92
C ALA A 157 -4.26 14.00 14.21
N ALA A 158 -4.34 12.68 14.03
CA ALA A 158 -3.26 11.86 13.49
C ALA A 158 -3.57 11.27 12.11
N SER A 159 -4.84 11.24 11.70
CA SER A 159 -5.30 10.39 10.61
C SER A 159 -6.14 11.14 9.58
N THR A 160 -5.92 10.83 8.31
CA THR A 160 -6.74 11.31 7.18
C THR A 160 -7.11 10.17 6.25
N ILE A 161 -8.31 10.24 5.68
CA ILE A 161 -8.85 9.30 4.71
C ILE A 161 -8.59 9.85 3.30
N HIS A 162 -7.89 9.07 2.49
CA HIS A 162 -7.58 9.38 1.10
C HIS A 162 -8.43 8.52 0.16
N ASP A 163 -8.83 9.13 -0.96
CA ASP A 163 -9.67 8.49 -1.98
C ASP A 163 -9.51 9.16 -3.37
N ILE A 164 -9.99 8.49 -4.41
CA ILE A 164 -10.21 9.07 -5.74
C ILE A 164 -11.69 8.91 -6.11
N ASP A 165 -12.35 10.02 -6.38
CA ASP A 165 -13.71 10.03 -6.93
C ASP A 165 -13.70 9.74 -8.44
N SER A 166 -13.62 8.46 -8.77
CA SER A 166 -13.64 7.98 -10.15
C SER A 166 -14.26 6.60 -10.26
N ALA A 167 -15.05 6.33 -11.30
CA ALA A 167 -15.59 4.99 -11.52
C ALA A 167 -14.51 3.93 -11.87
N THR A 168 -13.31 4.36 -12.25
CA THR A 168 -12.25 3.46 -12.78
C THR A 168 -10.90 3.59 -12.09
N ALA A 169 -10.65 4.69 -11.39
CA ALA A 169 -9.41 4.92 -10.66
C ALA A 169 -9.62 4.71 -9.15
N GLU A 170 -8.57 4.21 -8.51
CA GLU A 170 -8.50 4.00 -7.07
C GLU A 170 -7.24 4.65 -6.51
N VAL A 171 -7.35 5.19 -5.30
CA VAL A 171 -6.21 5.82 -4.61
C VAL A 171 -5.15 4.79 -4.21
N VAL A 172 -5.58 3.53 -4.02
CA VAL A 172 -4.74 2.39 -3.66
C VAL A 172 -4.59 1.47 -4.86
N LYS A 173 -3.39 0.92 -5.05
CA LYS A 173 -3.20 -0.32 -5.82
C LYS A 173 -2.51 -1.38 -4.98
N GLN A 174 -2.89 -2.63 -5.22
CA GLN A 174 -2.39 -3.78 -4.50
C GLN A 174 -1.98 -4.87 -5.49
N TRP A 175 -0.87 -5.54 -5.22
CA TRP A 175 -0.37 -6.66 -6.01
C TRP A 175 0.00 -7.83 -5.10
N THR A 176 -0.24 -9.04 -5.60
CA THR A 176 0.25 -10.28 -5.01
C THR A 176 1.09 -10.99 -6.05
N LEU A 177 2.38 -11.18 -5.77
CA LEU A 177 3.34 -11.80 -6.68
C LEU A 177 3.88 -13.07 -6.07
N SER A 178 3.74 -14.20 -6.76
CA SER A 178 4.37 -15.46 -6.37
C SER A 178 5.65 -15.66 -7.19
N ILE A 179 6.78 -15.77 -6.50
CA ILE A 179 8.12 -15.84 -7.07
C ILE A 179 8.69 -17.22 -6.77
N ASP A 180 9.17 -17.92 -7.80
CA ASP A 180 9.98 -19.14 -7.65
C ASP A 180 11.37 -18.75 -7.17
N CYS A 181 11.75 -19.21 -5.98
CA CYS A 181 13.01 -18.84 -5.34
C CYS A 181 14.14 -19.83 -5.64
N ARG A 182 13.90 -20.87 -6.45
CA ARG A 182 14.95 -21.82 -6.83
C ARG A 182 16.03 -21.12 -7.64
N GLY A 183 17.22 -21.01 -7.05
CA GLY A 183 18.36 -20.29 -7.65
C GLY A 183 18.40 -18.80 -7.34
N LEU A 184 17.51 -18.30 -6.47
CA LEU A 184 17.55 -16.95 -5.94
C LEU A 184 18.10 -16.96 -4.51
N SER A 185 18.86 -15.93 -4.18
CA SER A 185 19.32 -15.68 -2.81
C SER A 185 18.63 -14.48 -2.20
N ARG A 186 18.35 -13.42 -2.98
CA ARG A 186 17.72 -12.20 -2.46
C ARG A 186 16.68 -11.60 -3.38
N ILE A 187 15.75 -10.88 -2.77
CA ILE A 187 14.70 -10.08 -3.43
C ILE A 187 14.68 -8.69 -2.79
N ARG A 188 14.37 -7.64 -3.56
CA ARG A 188 14.07 -6.30 -3.04
C ARG A 188 13.09 -5.56 -3.94
N ASN A 189 12.50 -4.50 -3.41
CA ASN A 189 11.68 -3.55 -4.17
C ASN A 189 12.45 -2.25 -4.40
N ILE A 190 12.23 -1.63 -5.55
CA ILE A 190 12.55 -0.22 -5.80
C ILE A 190 11.24 0.52 -6.04
N TYR A 191 10.98 1.52 -5.22
CA TYR A 191 9.86 2.43 -5.38
C TYR A 191 10.36 3.67 -6.11
N ASN A 192 9.89 3.87 -7.35
CA ASN A 192 10.40 4.88 -8.26
C ASN A 192 9.29 5.87 -8.64
N ALA A 193 9.31 7.05 -8.03
CA ALA A 193 8.41 8.15 -8.36
C ALA A 193 9.04 9.17 -9.33
N ASN A 194 10.20 8.86 -9.93
CA ASN A 194 10.93 9.78 -10.79
C ASN A 194 10.27 10.03 -12.15
N TYR A 195 9.27 9.23 -12.54
CA TYR A 195 8.56 9.39 -13.81
C TYR A 195 7.34 10.32 -13.73
N ASP A 196 6.95 10.75 -12.53
CA ASP A 196 5.77 11.60 -12.31
C ASP A 196 6.22 13.00 -11.86
N THR A 197 6.89 13.77 -12.73
CA THR A 197 7.64 14.97 -12.34
C THR A 197 6.83 16.10 -11.68
N ASP A 198 5.51 16.09 -11.85
CA ASP A 198 4.57 17.04 -11.24
C ASP A 198 3.49 16.33 -10.42
N GLY A 199 3.72 15.07 -10.09
CA GLY A 199 2.78 14.20 -9.40
C GLY A 199 2.79 14.30 -7.87
N PRO A 200 1.98 13.48 -7.22
CA PRO A 200 1.94 13.39 -5.76
C PRO A 200 3.10 12.56 -5.20
N ASP A 201 3.33 12.72 -3.91
CA ASP A 201 3.98 11.72 -3.07
C ASP A 201 3.16 10.43 -2.99
N VAL A 202 3.86 9.29 -2.89
CA VAL A 202 3.25 7.97 -2.89
C VAL A 202 3.72 7.21 -1.66
N MET A 203 2.79 6.65 -0.90
CA MET A 203 3.13 5.73 0.18
C MET A 203 3.19 4.31 -0.35
N CYS A 204 4.27 3.59 -0.02
CA CYS A 204 4.51 2.23 -0.46
C CYS A 204 4.69 1.30 0.75
N TYR A 205 4.26 0.05 0.60
CA TYR A 205 4.38 -1.00 1.61
C TYR A 205 4.63 -2.34 0.93
N CYS A 206 5.42 -3.19 1.58
CA CYS A 206 5.59 -4.56 1.16
C CYS A 206 5.60 -5.52 2.35
N ALA A 207 4.91 -6.63 2.20
CA ALA A 207 5.01 -7.78 3.07
C ALA A 207 5.22 -9.06 2.26
N TYR A 208 5.57 -10.15 2.94
CA TYR A 208 5.90 -11.40 2.29
C TYR A 208 5.50 -12.62 3.10
N THR A 209 5.39 -13.76 2.41
CA THR A 209 5.40 -15.10 3.00
C THR A 209 6.44 -15.95 2.31
N LEU A 210 7.25 -16.70 3.08
CA LEU A 210 8.21 -17.68 2.55
C LEU A 210 7.69 -19.10 2.74
N ASN A 211 7.90 -19.92 1.72
CA ASN A 211 7.70 -21.36 1.79
C ASN A 211 9.07 -22.06 1.67
N THR A 212 9.45 -22.80 2.72
CA THR A 212 10.81 -23.38 2.88
C THR A 212 10.82 -24.92 2.92
N GLY A 213 9.66 -25.59 2.85
CA GLY A 213 9.56 -27.05 2.90
C GLY A 213 9.58 -27.75 1.53
N LEU A 214 10.49 -28.71 1.31
CA LEU A 214 10.37 -29.80 0.33
C LEU A 214 10.25 -31.16 1.04
#